data_AF-A0A950TEN4-F1
#
_entry.id   AF-A0A950TEN4-F1
#
_cell.length_a   1.000
_cell.length_b   1.000
_cell.length_c   1.000
_cell.angle_alpha   90.00
_cell.angle_beta   90.00
_cell.angle_gamma   90.00
#
_symmetry.space_group_name_H-M   'P 1'
#
loop_
_entity.id
_entity.type
_entity.pdbx_description
1 polymer ?
#
loop_
_entity_poly.entity_id
_entity_poly.type
_entity_poly.pdbx_seq_one_letter_code
_entity_poly.pdbx_strand_id
1 'polypeptide(L)'
;MSAVTDLLAILDLEQLEVNLFRGRSPQSRWQRVFGGQVIGQALVAASRTVDPERRPHSLHAYFLLGGDPKVPIIYDVDRIRDGK
;
A
#
# COMPACT_ATOMS: atom_id res chain seq x y z
N MET A 1 -22.18 -0.09 -4.63
CA MET A 1 -21.10 -1.09 -4.50
C MET A 1 -20.98 -1.48 -3.03
N SER A 2 -20.43 -2.66 -2.74
CA SER A 2 -20.24 -3.09 -1.34
C SER A 2 -18.97 -2.46 -0.76
N ALA A 3 -18.92 -2.27 0.56
CA ALA A 3 -17.72 -1.75 1.24
C ALA A 3 -16.47 -2.61 0.97
N VAL A 4 -16.64 -3.92 0.76
CA VAL A 4 -15.55 -4.83 0.41
C VAL A 4 -15.02 -4.54 -1.00
N THR A 5 -15.92 -4.29 -1.97
CA THR A 5 -15.53 -3.93 -3.34
C THR A 5 -14.72 -2.63 -3.35
N ASP A 6 -15.16 -1.63 -2.58
CA ASP A 6 -14.46 -0.34 -2.51
C ASP A 6 -13.08 -0.49 -1.87
N LEU A 7 -12.96 -1.32 -0.83
CA LEU A 7 -11.66 -1.63 -0.20
C LEU A 7 -10.71 -2.32 -1.18
N LEU A 8 -11.20 -3.32 -1.92
CA LEU A 8 -10.38 -4.02 -2.92
C LEU A 8 -9.88 -3.05 -4.00
N ALA A 9 -10.70 -2.11 -4.44
CA ALA A 9 -10.28 -1.07 -5.39
C ALA A 9 -9.22 -0.12 -4.82
N ILE A 10 -9.27 0.19 -3.52
CA ILE A 10 -8.23 1.00 -2.84
C ILE A 10 -6.90 0.24 -2.73
N LEU A 11 -6.95 -1.07 -2.53
CA LEU A 11 -5.77 -1.93 -2.42
C LEU A 11 -5.16 -2.28 -3.78
N ASP A 12 -5.88 -2.10 -4.88
CA ASP A 12 -5.36 -2.31 -6.24
C ASP A 12 -4.51 -1.11 -6.70
N LEU A 13 -3.21 -1.17 -6.43
CA LEU A 13 -2.28 -0.08 -6.72
C LEU A 13 -1.98 0.06 -8.22
N GLU A 14 -1.84 1.30 -8.68
CA GLU A 14 -1.29 1.62 -10.01
C GLU A 14 0.22 1.36 -9.98
N GLN A 15 0.75 0.53 -10.89
CA GLN A 15 2.19 0.37 -11.05
C GLN A 15 2.73 1.50 -11.92
N LEU A 16 3.70 2.26 -11.41
CA LEU A 16 4.36 3.33 -12.14
C LEU A 16 5.64 2.86 -12.81
N GLU A 17 6.41 2.01 -12.13
CA GLU A 17 7.67 1.43 -12.61
C GLU A 17 7.97 0.09 -11.90
N VAL A 18 9.13 -0.50 -12.17
CA VAL A 18 9.65 -1.61 -11.36
C VAL A 18 9.78 -1.14 -9.91
N ASN A 19 9.13 -1.85 -8.99
CA ASN A 19 9.12 -1.56 -7.55
C ASN A 19 8.49 -0.22 -7.13
N LEU A 20 7.89 0.54 -8.05
CA LEU A 20 7.27 1.83 -7.75
C LEU A 20 5.76 1.80 -8.03
N PHE A 21 4.95 2.11 -7.02
CA PHE A 21 3.50 2.02 -7.08
C PHE A 21 2.82 3.29 -6.56
N ARG A 22 1.61 3.57 -7.03
CA ARG A 22 0.77 4.67 -6.56
C ARG A 22 -0.53 4.14 -5.95
N GLY A 23 -0.77 4.50 -4.70
CA GLY A 23 -2.03 4.27 -4.00
C GLY A 23 -2.87 5.55 -3.93
N ARG A 24 -4.19 5.37 -3.88
CA ARG A 24 -5.16 6.45 -3.66
C ARG A 24 -5.84 6.25 -2.33
N SER A 25 -6.28 7.35 -1.72
CA SER A 25 -7.12 7.30 -0.52
C SER A 25 -8.59 7.39 -0.91
N PRO A 26 -9.51 6.76 -0.17
CA PRO A 26 -10.94 6.94 -0.40
C PRO A 26 -11.32 8.40 -0.19
N GLN A 27 -12.31 8.85 -0.95
CA GLN A 27 -12.91 10.18 -0.79
C GLN A 27 -13.65 10.25 0.55
N SER A 28 -12.92 10.60 1.60
CA SER A 28 -13.42 10.62 2.97
C SER A 28 -13.35 12.04 3.54
N ARG A 29 -14.17 12.33 4.56
CA ARG A 29 -14.14 13.61 5.28
C ARG A 29 -12.98 13.72 6.28
N TRP A 30 -12.12 12.71 6.35
CA TRP A 30 -11.07 12.63 7.36
C TRP A 30 -9.97 13.62 7.01
N GLN A 31 -9.40 14.25 8.04
CA GLN A 31 -8.31 15.21 7.86
C GLN A 31 -6.97 14.53 7.55
N ARG A 32 -6.85 13.22 7.83
CA ARG A 32 -5.62 12.43 7.69
C ARG A 32 -5.92 11.08 7.07
N VAL A 33 -4.94 10.53 6.37
CA VAL A 33 -5.02 9.16 5.84
C VAL A 33 -5.13 8.16 6.99
N PHE A 34 -5.99 7.15 6.83
CA PHE A 34 -6.10 6.07 7.79
C PHE A 34 -4.85 5.17 7.77
N GLY A 35 -4.22 4.95 8.93
CA GLY A 35 -2.98 4.17 9.02
C GLY A 35 -3.09 2.74 8.46
N GLY A 36 -4.24 2.08 8.64
CA GLY A 36 -4.48 0.74 8.09
C GLY A 36 -4.50 0.72 6.55
N GLN A 37 -4.95 1.80 5.91
CA GLN A 37 -4.87 1.95 4.45
C GLN A 37 -3.39 2.03 4.03
N VAL A 38 -2.60 2.87 4.70
CA VAL A 38 -1.18 3.06 4.35
C VAL A 38 -0.42 1.73 4.43
N ILE A 39 -0.61 0.98 5.53
CA ILE A 39 0.04 -0.32 5.72
C ILE A 39 -0.50 -1.37 4.76
N GLY A 40 -1.81 -1.43 4.52
CA GLY A 40 -2.40 -2.38 3.59
C GLY A 40 -1.88 -2.19 2.17
N GLN A 41 -1.84 -0.95 1.70
CA GLN A 41 -1.26 -0.60 0.40
C GLN A 41 0.25 -0.89 0.37
N ALA A 42 1.02 -0.55 1.42
CA ALA A 42 2.45 -0.87 1.48
C ALA A 42 2.72 -2.39 1.39
N LEU A 43 1.91 -3.21 2.07
CA LEU A 43 2.01 -4.66 2.02
C LEU A 43 1.67 -5.22 0.63
N VAL A 44 0.67 -4.66 -0.06
CA VAL A 44 0.36 -5.03 -1.45
C VAL A 44 1.53 -4.69 -2.37
N ALA A 45 2.07 -3.47 -2.27
CA ALA A 45 3.23 -3.04 -3.06
C ALA A 45 4.41 -4.01 -2.85
N ALA A 46 4.78 -4.30 -1.60
CA ALA A 46 5.85 -5.24 -1.29
C ALA A 46 5.57 -6.65 -1.85
N SER A 47 4.35 -7.16 -1.66
CA SER A 47 3.97 -8.51 -2.12
C SER A 47 4.02 -8.66 -3.64
N ARG A 48 3.80 -7.59 -4.41
CA ARG A 48 3.91 -7.59 -5.88
C ARG A 48 5.35 -7.64 -6.39
N THR A 49 6.36 -7.49 -5.51
CA THR A 49 7.79 -7.48 -5.89
C THR A 49 8.53 -8.79 -5.58
N VAL A 50 7.82 -9.76 -5.02
CA VAL A 50 8.35 -11.09 -4.65
C VAL A 50 7.65 -12.19 -5.44
N ASP A 51 8.18 -13.41 -5.37
CA ASP A 51 7.52 -14.61 -5.91
C ASP A 51 6.10 -14.77 -5.32
N PRO A 52 5.06 -15.03 -6.13
CA PRO A 52 3.68 -15.17 -5.66
C PRO A 52 3.46 -16.24 -4.58
N GLU A 53 4.33 -17.25 -4.48
CA GLU A 53 4.26 -18.28 -3.44
C GLU A 53 4.74 -17.76 -2.07
N ARG A 54 5.43 -16.62 -2.02
CA ARG A 54 5.92 -16.02 -0.77
C ARG A 54 4.84 -15.20 -0.10
N ARG A 55 4.33 -15.72 1.01
CA ARG A 55 3.33 -15.04 1.84
C ARG A 55 4.00 -14.14 2.88
N PRO A 56 3.50 -12.91 3.11
CA PRO A 56 3.95 -12.09 4.23
C PRO A 56 3.72 -12.80 5.56
N HIS A 57 4.74 -12.84 6.41
CA HIS A 57 4.66 -13.44 7.75
C HIS A 57 4.82 -12.42 8.88
N SER A 58 5.42 -11.26 8.60
CA SER A 58 5.53 -10.14 9.53
C SER A 58 5.62 -8.82 8.77
N LEU A 59 5.21 -7.74 9.42
CA LEU A 59 5.35 -6.37 8.93
C LEU A 59 5.62 -5.46 10.12
N HIS A 60 6.60 -4.58 9.96
CA HIS A 60 6.92 -3.52 10.92
C HIS A 60 6.81 -2.18 10.20
N ALA A 61 6.15 -1.21 10.82
CA ALA A 61 5.95 0.11 10.25
C ALA A 61 6.00 1.19 11.33
N TYR A 62 6.48 2.35 10.94
CA TYR A 62 6.43 3.58 11.74
C TYR A 62 5.72 4.67 10.92
N PHE A 63 4.82 5.40 11.57
CA PHE A 63 4.17 6.56 10.98
C PHE A 63 4.91 7.82 11.39
N LEU A 64 5.60 8.44 10.44
CA LEU A 64 6.39 9.64 10.71
C LEU A 64 5.54 10.91 10.65
N LEU A 65 4.62 10.99 9.70
CA LEU A 65 3.78 12.15 9.44
C LEU A 65 2.35 11.70 9.10
N GLY A 66 1.38 12.57 9.38
CA GLY A 66 0.00 12.36 8.96
C GLY A 66 -0.19 12.70 7.48
N GLY A 67 -0.54 11.72 6.65
CA GLY A 67 -0.78 11.93 5.22
C GLY A 67 -2.02 12.78 4.91
N ASP A 68 -2.01 13.51 3.79
CA ASP A 68 -3.17 14.21 3.23
C ASP A 68 -3.96 13.26 2.31
N PRO A 69 -5.24 12.93 2.60
CA PRO A 69 -6.05 12.04 1.76
C PRO A 69 -6.27 12.53 0.32
N LYS A 70 -6.09 13.82 0.06
CA LYS A 70 -6.26 14.41 -1.29
C LYS A 70 -5.06 14.16 -2.19
N VAL A 71 -3.93 13.75 -1.64
CA VAL A 71 -2.69 13.51 -2.37
C VAL A 71 -2.44 12.00 -2.48
N PRO A 72 -2.15 11.47 -3.68
CA PRO A 72 -1.78 10.07 -3.82
C PRO A 72 -0.53 9.72 -3.01
N ILE A 73 -0.43 8.46 -2.59
CA ILE A 73 0.75 7.96 -1.88
C ILE A 73 1.61 7.19 -2.88
N ILE A 74 2.90 7.49 -2.90
CA ILE A 74 3.90 6.74 -3.66
C ILE A 74 4.52 5.69 -2.73
N TYR A 75 4.52 4.45 -3.18
CA TYR A 75 5.15 3.31 -2.51
C TYR A 75 6.36 2.89 -3.35
N ASP A 76 7.54 3.17 -2.82
CA ASP A 76 8.82 2.72 -3.36
C ASP A 76 9.28 1.49 -2.56
N VAL A 77 9.57 0.39 -3.26
CA VAL A 77 9.91 -0.90 -2.66
C VAL A 77 11.38 -1.22 -2.87
N ASP A 78 12.15 -1.16 -1.80
CA ASP A 78 13.53 -1.66 -1.81
C ASP A 78 13.59 -3.17 -1.53
N ARG A 79 14.25 -3.92 -2.41
CA ARG A 79 14.39 -5.38 -2.32
C ARG A 79 15.67 -5.75 -1.58
N ILE A 80 15.60 -5.71 -0.26
CA ILE A 80 16.76 -5.88 0.64
C ILE A 80 17.42 -7.27 0.52
N ARG A 81 16.62 -8.34 0.35
CA ARG A 81 17.12 -9.72 0.28
C ARG A 81 16.16 -10.65 -0.45
N ASP A 82 16.72 -11.52 -1.29
CA ASP A 82 16.02 -12.64 -1.91
C ASP A 82 16.65 -13.97 -1.45
N GLY A 83 16.04 -14.60 -0.43
CA GLY A 83 16.55 -15.82 0.20
C GLY A 83 16.13 -17.11 -0.49
N LYS A 84 16.79 -18.23 -0.17
CA LYS A 84 16.38 -19.59 -0.55
C LYS A 84 15.79 -20.32 0.65
#